data_AF-A0A0M9DZD5-F1
#
_entry.id   AF-A0A0M9DZD5-F1
#
_cell.length_a   1.000
_cell.length_b   1.000
_cell.length_c   1.000
_cell.angle_alpha   90.00
_cell.angle_beta   90.00
_cell.angle_gamma   90.00
#
_symmetry.space_group_name_H-M   'P 1'
#
loop_
_entity.id
_entity.type
_entity.pdbx_description
1 polymer ?
#
loop_
_entity_poly.entity_id
_entity_poly.type
_entity_poly.pdbx_seq_one_letter_code
_entity_poly.pdbx_strand_id
1 'polypeptide(L)'
;MLIINPFVFANSQVNCAKLWINNKGKQLSSNANHLTQRADKVFERVKAAADKRSEAYPKIYFVNSKDFWVKSFFDGSILMTEGALNFCYCIDYKTHKVDQTCIKKIHADVHCNNNQMSNECIGDSIVSFVLGHELAHLAFGDHSYQDICSSDGSEKKHSFEYRADIYGMIYAIMAGFNSYDAIFQKNINFFQEWFDRVPSYKKNHLSHPQPDSRKKALLKKMKSIKDNLMFFHMGTRLLYIGKYEKARDLLIRFRSKYPGREVFNNIGISYYQEGIQHLKKYKPEAINRFMLSTPIDRQSGINFEDRRSLPEKLRVQYQKDFNASIHKAITQFKHASSLDPYYVPSTANVSSCYIIKESYDKALLEIESSINKEHYFLLNNRAIANFLANKKKDFINILKQVCKVKPDYYPACFNMAQISKETGLSIKLPESCAFSANKYLDISEKEEKKSSQQKSEPLSLFVPPVSIGEYTKEAHKKLEQMTCQTANLAYTVEFYYDTDTNVLVLGTRIEIVESILSPPYLNADVLKNYSKPLRIVKSVSGIQTNVYEHIAVDIDHGKITKVLFY
;
A
#
# COMPACT_ATOMS: atom_id res chain seq x y z
N MET A 1 20.84 25.61 41.79
CA MET A 1 19.44 25.61 41.31
C MET A 1 19.38 26.56 40.12
N LEU A 2 19.65 26.05 38.92
CA LEU A 2 19.49 26.76 37.65
C LEU A 2 18.48 25.94 36.86
N ILE A 3 17.26 26.46 36.77
CA ILE A 3 16.19 25.87 35.97
C ILE A 3 16.56 26.17 34.51
N ILE A 4 17.18 25.19 33.85
CA ILE A 4 17.43 25.24 32.41
C ILE A 4 16.14 24.80 31.72
N ASN A 5 15.57 25.73 30.96
CA ASN A 5 14.30 25.58 30.25
C ASN A 5 14.40 24.45 29.18
N PRO A 6 13.58 23.38 29.25
CA PRO A 6 13.74 22.19 28.41
C PRO A 6 13.25 22.36 26.96
N PHE A 7 12.78 23.54 26.55
CA PHE A 7 12.35 23.80 25.17
C PHE A 7 13.50 23.93 24.16
N VAL A 8 14.76 24.02 24.59
CA VAL A 8 15.89 24.31 23.69
C VAL A 8 16.45 23.07 22.97
N PHE A 9 16.14 21.84 23.40
CA PHE A 9 16.66 20.61 22.76
C PHE A 9 15.77 20.04 21.65
N ALA A 10 14.60 20.63 21.38
CA ALA A 10 13.75 20.21 20.26
C ALA A 10 14.29 20.64 18.88
N ASN A 11 15.36 21.45 18.83
CA ASN A 11 15.90 22.02 17.59
C ASN A 11 17.38 21.70 17.31
N SER A 12 18.08 20.93 18.15
CA SER A 12 19.39 20.43 17.77
C SER A 12 19.22 19.17 16.92
N GLN A 13 19.56 19.26 15.64
CA GLN A 13 19.80 18.12 14.73
C GLN A 13 20.95 17.25 15.25
N VAL A 14 20.78 16.62 16.41
CA VAL A 14 21.68 15.55 16.85
C VAL A 14 21.39 14.38 15.93
N ASN A 15 22.27 14.18 14.96
CA ASN A 15 22.23 13.00 14.10
C ASN A 15 22.64 11.80 14.96
N CYS A 16 21.66 11.18 15.61
CA CYS A 16 21.87 10.10 16.57
C CYS A 16 22.53 8.91 15.89
N ALA A 17 22.19 8.64 14.63
CA ALA A 17 22.86 7.64 13.82
C ALA A 17 24.35 7.94 13.66
N LYS A 18 24.76 9.18 13.32
CA LYS A 18 26.17 9.55 13.20
C LYS A 18 26.92 9.38 14.51
N LEU A 19 26.34 9.79 15.65
CA LEU A 19 26.96 9.59 16.96
C LEU A 19 27.17 8.09 17.26
N TRP A 20 26.18 7.26 16.94
CA TRP A 20 26.26 5.81 17.12
C TRP A 20 27.24 5.14 16.17
N ILE A 21 27.24 5.51 14.89
CA ILE A 21 28.22 5.05 13.89
C ILE A 21 29.63 5.36 14.40
N ASN A 22 29.90 6.61 14.78
CA ASN A 22 31.21 7.01 15.29
C ASN A 22 31.66 6.20 16.53
N ASN A 23 30.72 5.74 17.37
CA ASN A 23 31.01 4.98 18.58
C ASN A 23 31.05 3.46 18.40
N LYS A 24 30.43 2.89 17.36
CA LYS A 24 30.19 1.45 17.24
C LYS A 24 30.75 0.79 16.00
N GLY A 25 31.13 1.54 14.96
CA GLY A 25 31.76 0.96 13.77
C GLY A 25 31.63 1.84 12.53
N LYS A 26 32.32 1.48 11.44
CA LYS A 26 32.22 2.23 10.19
C LYS A 26 30.86 1.99 9.53
N GLN A 27 30.24 3.06 9.03
CA GLN A 27 29.04 2.96 8.21
C GLN A 27 29.35 2.15 6.95
N LEU A 28 28.50 1.17 6.65
CA LEU A 28 28.49 0.47 5.39
C LEU A 28 27.65 1.27 4.38
N SER A 29 28.14 1.38 3.15
CA SER A 29 27.28 1.79 2.03
C SER A 29 26.12 0.81 1.89
N SER A 30 24.94 1.25 1.45
CA SER A 30 23.83 0.35 1.09
C SER A 30 24.26 -0.66 0.01
N ASN A 31 25.28 -0.32 -0.77
CA ASN A 31 25.90 -1.17 -1.79
C ASN A 31 27.17 -1.89 -1.30
N ALA A 32 27.50 -1.85 -0.01
CA ALA A 32 28.75 -2.42 0.49
C ALA A 32 28.83 -3.93 0.30
N ASN A 33 27.70 -4.64 0.42
CA ASN A 33 27.59 -6.05 0.06
C ASN A 33 26.16 -6.41 -0.39
N HIS A 34 25.96 -7.65 -0.85
CA HIS A 34 24.67 -8.11 -1.36
C HIS A 34 23.56 -8.11 -0.28
N LEU A 35 23.90 -8.35 1.00
CA LEU A 35 22.93 -8.38 2.10
C LEU A 35 22.40 -6.99 2.43
N THR A 36 23.25 -5.96 2.42
CA THR A 36 22.80 -4.57 2.65
C THR A 36 21.88 -4.12 1.52
N GLN A 37 22.15 -4.50 0.28
CA GLN A 37 21.29 -4.17 -0.86
C GLN A 37 19.91 -4.85 -0.76
N ARG A 38 19.87 -6.14 -0.39
CA ARG A 38 18.60 -6.85 -0.17
C ARG A 38 17.82 -6.24 1.00
N ALA A 39 18.47 -6.01 2.13
CA ALA A 39 17.83 -5.43 3.29
C ALA A 39 17.30 -4.01 3.03
N ASP A 40 18.00 -3.21 2.21
CA ASP A 40 17.52 -1.88 1.77
C ASP A 40 16.24 -2.00 0.92
N LYS A 41 16.20 -2.95 -0.03
CA LYS A 41 14.97 -3.24 -0.81
C LYS A 41 13.81 -3.69 0.09
N VAL A 42 14.09 -4.54 1.08
CA VAL A 42 13.09 -4.95 2.09
C VAL A 42 12.62 -3.76 2.90
N PHE A 43 13.54 -2.93 3.38
CA PHE A 43 13.26 -1.72 4.14
C PHE A 43 12.33 -0.78 3.37
N GLU A 44 12.63 -0.49 2.10
CA GLU A 44 11.79 0.42 1.29
C GLU A 44 10.36 -0.11 1.13
N ARG A 45 10.19 -1.43 0.94
CA ARG A 45 8.86 -2.06 0.85
C ARG A 45 8.10 -2.00 2.18
N VAL A 46 8.73 -2.34 3.29
CA VAL A 46 8.07 -2.27 4.62
C VAL A 46 7.78 -0.83 5.00
N LYS A 47 8.71 0.10 4.75
CA LYS A 47 8.50 1.55 4.93
C LYS A 47 7.33 2.05 4.07
N ALA A 48 7.14 1.53 2.86
CA ALA A 48 6.00 1.86 2.01
C ALA A 48 4.65 1.32 2.54
N ALA A 49 4.65 0.35 3.45
CA ALA A 49 3.46 -0.11 4.17
C ALA A 49 3.25 0.57 5.55
N ALA A 50 4.33 0.93 6.24
CA ALA A 50 4.31 1.43 7.62
C ALA A 50 3.93 2.91 7.74
N ASP A 51 3.08 3.27 8.71
CA ASP A 51 2.73 4.64 9.09
C ASP A 51 3.98 5.47 9.48
N LYS A 52 3.91 6.80 9.43
CA LYS A 52 5.08 7.68 9.70
C LYS A 52 4.68 8.96 10.40
N ARG A 53 5.54 9.43 11.29
CA ARG A 53 5.37 10.74 11.93
C ARG A 53 6.05 11.84 11.13
N SER A 54 5.50 13.05 11.17
CA SER A 54 6.09 14.24 10.52
C SER A 54 7.53 14.50 10.95
N GLU A 55 7.80 14.26 12.23
CA GLU A 55 9.03 14.65 12.92
C GLU A 55 10.21 13.71 12.61
N ALA A 56 9.94 12.50 12.11
CA ALA A 56 10.93 11.44 11.96
C ALA A 56 10.67 10.62 10.69
N TYR A 57 11.28 11.04 9.57
CA TYR A 57 11.21 10.26 8.33
C TYR A 57 12.17 9.06 8.41
N PRO A 58 11.67 7.80 8.28
CA PRO A 58 12.50 6.63 8.46
C PRO A 58 13.65 6.52 7.45
N LYS A 59 14.87 6.31 7.94
CA LYS A 59 16.08 6.08 7.14
C LYS A 59 16.91 4.94 7.73
N ILE A 60 17.24 3.93 6.94
CA ILE A 60 18.09 2.82 7.39
C ILE A 60 19.57 3.13 7.17
N TYR A 61 20.41 2.70 8.10
CA TYR A 61 21.86 2.74 8.00
C TYR A 61 22.44 1.40 8.45
N PHE A 62 23.40 0.91 7.67
CA PHE A 62 24.11 -0.32 7.99
C PHE A 62 25.46 -0.04 8.66
N VAL A 63 25.79 -0.79 9.69
CA VAL A 63 27.03 -0.60 10.47
C VAL A 63 27.87 -1.87 10.43
N ASN A 64 29.16 -1.72 10.11
CA ASN A 64 30.14 -2.78 10.19
C ASN A 64 30.47 -3.08 11.66
N SER A 65 29.64 -3.91 12.28
CA SER A 65 29.82 -4.44 13.62
C SER A 65 29.28 -5.88 13.66
N LYS A 66 30.00 -6.73 14.39
CA LYS A 66 29.58 -8.11 14.68
C LYS A 66 28.51 -8.20 15.77
N ASP A 67 28.20 -7.08 16.43
CA ASP A 67 27.10 -7.04 17.38
C ASP A 67 25.75 -7.29 16.66
N PHE A 68 24.71 -7.66 17.42
CA PHE A 68 23.38 -7.99 16.88
C PHE A 68 22.36 -6.89 17.22
N TRP A 69 22.58 -5.67 16.75
CA TRP A 69 21.68 -4.54 17.00
C TRP A 69 20.86 -4.19 15.77
N VAL A 70 19.57 -3.98 16.03
CA VAL A 70 18.70 -3.12 15.23
C VAL A 70 18.07 -2.13 16.20
N LYS A 71 18.12 -0.83 15.87
CA LYS A 71 17.56 0.21 16.75
C LYS A 71 17.13 1.43 15.95
N SER A 72 15.92 1.89 16.23
CA SER A 72 15.36 3.15 15.78
C SER A 72 15.65 4.30 16.76
N PHE A 73 15.75 5.51 16.20
CA PHE A 73 16.07 6.75 16.92
C PHE A 73 15.01 7.81 16.65
N PHE A 74 14.87 8.78 17.57
CA PHE A 74 13.87 9.84 17.47
C PHE A 74 13.98 10.69 16.20
N ASP A 75 15.15 10.73 15.57
CA ASP A 75 15.41 11.49 14.33
C ASP A 75 14.95 10.74 13.05
N GLY A 76 14.34 9.56 13.20
CA GLY A 76 13.92 8.71 12.09
C GLY A 76 14.97 7.70 11.64
N SER A 77 16.19 7.75 12.18
CA SER A 77 17.22 6.79 11.80
C SER A 77 16.92 5.41 12.37
N ILE A 78 17.20 4.37 11.58
CA ILE A 78 17.23 2.96 12.00
C ILE A 78 18.62 2.44 11.69
N LEU A 79 19.34 1.99 12.72
CA LEU A 79 20.63 1.33 12.55
C LEU A 79 20.42 -0.17 12.51
N MET A 80 21.08 -0.85 11.58
CA MET A 80 21.16 -2.30 11.53
C MET A 80 22.63 -2.72 11.38
N THR A 81 23.08 -3.61 12.24
CA THR A 81 24.45 -4.12 12.24
C THR A 81 24.63 -5.26 11.26
N GLU A 82 25.86 -5.46 10.77
CA GLU A 82 26.22 -6.62 9.95
C GLU A 82 25.96 -7.95 10.67
N GLY A 83 26.20 -8.01 11.99
CA GLY A 83 25.85 -9.17 12.80
C GLY A 83 24.35 -9.49 12.78
N ALA A 84 23.50 -8.47 12.93
CA ALA A 84 22.05 -8.63 12.81
C ALA A 84 21.61 -9.07 11.40
N LEU A 85 22.20 -8.51 10.34
CA LEU A 85 21.91 -8.94 8.97
C LEU A 85 22.29 -10.40 8.73
N ASN A 86 23.50 -10.77 9.15
CA ASN A 86 23.97 -12.15 9.04
C ASN A 86 23.08 -13.10 9.82
N PHE A 87 22.57 -12.70 10.99
CA PHE A 87 21.57 -13.49 11.71
C PHE A 87 20.31 -13.69 10.86
N CYS A 88 19.69 -12.62 10.37
CA CYS A 88 18.44 -12.75 9.61
C CYS A 88 18.60 -13.64 8.35
N TYR A 89 19.72 -13.53 7.63
CA TYR A 89 19.93 -14.23 6.36
C TYR A 89 20.64 -15.59 6.46
N CYS A 90 21.40 -15.84 7.53
CA CYS A 90 22.30 -17.00 7.63
C CYS A 90 21.97 -17.96 8.79
N ILE A 91 20.76 -17.92 9.34
CA ILE A 91 20.33 -18.98 10.27
C ILE A 91 20.13 -20.28 9.49
N ASP A 92 20.84 -21.33 9.89
CA ASP A 92 20.52 -22.70 9.49
C ASP A 92 19.48 -23.26 10.46
N TYR A 93 18.24 -23.34 9.97
CA TYR A 93 17.08 -23.82 10.73
C TYR A 93 17.10 -25.33 11.00
N LYS A 94 17.94 -26.11 10.31
CA LYS A 94 18.11 -27.56 10.58
C LYS A 94 19.10 -27.81 11.71
N THR A 95 20.16 -27.02 11.78
CA THR A 95 21.26 -27.23 12.74
C THR A 95 21.25 -26.26 13.91
N HIS A 96 20.33 -25.28 13.90
CA HIS A 96 20.20 -24.23 14.91
C HIS A 96 21.50 -23.41 15.09
N LYS A 97 22.31 -23.30 14.03
CA LYS A 97 23.59 -22.56 14.01
C LYS A 97 23.58 -21.50 12.92
N VAL A 98 24.38 -20.44 13.10
CA VAL A 98 24.65 -19.48 12.02
C VAL A 98 25.57 -20.17 11.03
N ASP A 99 25.06 -20.46 9.83
CA ASP A 99 25.87 -21.03 8.76
C ASP A 99 26.72 -19.92 8.15
N GLN A 100 27.97 -19.80 8.60
CA GLN A 100 28.93 -18.86 8.04
C GLN A 100 29.24 -19.12 6.56
N THR A 101 28.92 -20.31 6.02
CA THR A 101 29.04 -20.61 4.59
C THR A 101 27.89 -20.04 3.76
N CYS A 102 26.78 -19.63 4.39
CA CYS A 102 25.64 -18.98 3.75
C CYS A 102 26.04 -17.62 3.12
N ILE A 103 26.95 -16.87 3.77
CA ILE A 103 27.46 -15.57 3.26
C ILE A 103 28.07 -15.72 1.85
N LYS A 104 28.68 -16.87 1.53
CA LYS A 104 29.27 -17.15 0.21
C LYS A 104 28.26 -17.68 -0.82
N LYS A 105 27.07 -18.12 -0.39
CA LYS A 105 26.05 -18.77 -1.24
C LYS A 105 24.90 -17.86 -1.66
N ILE A 106 24.66 -16.72 -0.99
CA ILE A 106 23.57 -15.78 -1.33
C ILE A 106 23.97 -14.94 -2.56
N HIS A 107 24.12 -15.60 -3.71
CA HIS A 107 24.50 -14.97 -4.98
C HIS A 107 23.47 -15.20 -6.11
N ALA A 108 22.23 -15.51 -5.76
CA ALA A 108 21.14 -15.56 -6.73
C ALA A 108 20.01 -14.62 -6.30
N ASP A 109 19.44 -13.89 -7.25
CA ASP A 109 18.16 -13.20 -7.08
C ASP A 109 17.05 -14.26 -6.94
N VAL A 110 16.83 -14.79 -5.74
CA VAL A 110 15.71 -15.71 -5.47
C VAL A 110 14.53 -14.92 -4.92
N HIS A 111 13.45 -14.90 -5.71
CA HIS A 111 12.19 -14.23 -5.41
C HIS A 111 11.28 -15.09 -4.53
N CYS A 112 10.53 -14.42 -3.66
CA CYS A 112 9.69 -15.04 -2.65
C CYS A 112 8.26 -15.17 -3.15
N ASN A 113 7.94 -16.36 -3.68
CA ASN A 113 6.56 -16.76 -3.94
C ASN A 113 5.94 -17.40 -2.69
N ASN A 114 4.66 -17.12 -2.45
CA ASN A 114 3.94 -17.45 -1.22
C ASN A 114 3.90 -18.94 -0.82
N ASN A 115 4.22 -19.89 -1.71
CA ASN A 115 3.99 -21.32 -1.44
C ASN A 115 5.25 -22.21 -1.41
N GLN A 116 6.46 -21.71 -1.69
CA GLN A 116 7.72 -22.42 -1.42
C GLN A 116 8.80 -21.41 -1.03
N MET A 117 9.11 -21.35 0.26
CA MET A 117 10.14 -20.44 0.78
C MET A 117 11.53 -21.05 0.56
N SER A 118 12.33 -20.45 -0.32
CA SER A 118 13.78 -20.65 -0.30
C SER A 118 14.37 -20.07 1.00
N ASN A 119 15.55 -20.53 1.42
CA ASN A 119 16.23 -19.97 2.59
C ASN A 119 16.43 -18.44 2.49
N GLU A 120 16.64 -17.94 1.27
CA GLU A 120 16.79 -16.49 1.02
C GLU A 120 15.49 -15.72 1.27
N CYS A 121 14.34 -16.34 1.01
CA CYS A 121 13.02 -15.75 1.24
C CYS A 121 12.55 -15.77 2.68
N ILE A 122 13.09 -16.71 3.46
CA ILE A 122 12.95 -16.70 4.91
C ILE A 122 13.73 -15.51 5.47
N GLY A 123 14.95 -15.27 4.97
CA GLY A 123 15.77 -14.13 5.39
C GLY A 123 15.12 -12.77 5.15
N ASP A 124 14.61 -12.52 3.94
CA ASP A 124 13.88 -11.28 3.63
C ASP A 124 12.63 -11.11 4.52
N SER A 125 11.91 -12.20 4.78
CA SER A 125 10.76 -12.19 5.68
C SER A 125 11.16 -11.81 7.12
N ILE A 126 12.27 -12.34 7.64
CA ILE A 126 12.74 -11.99 8.99
C ILE A 126 13.22 -10.56 9.07
N VAL A 127 14.01 -10.11 8.08
CA VAL A 127 14.42 -8.69 7.99
C VAL A 127 13.19 -7.79 7.95
N SER A 128 12.15 -8.18 7.20
CA SER A 128 10.93 -7.38 7.10
C SER A 128 10.19 -7.25 8.44
N PHE A 129 10.15 -8.32 9.24
CA PHE A 129 9.60 -8.27 10.61
C PHE A 129 10.42 -7.36 11.52
N VAL A 130 11.75 -7.54 11.55
CA VAL A 130 12.65 -6.77 12.41
C VAL A 130 12.62 -5.27 12.06
N LEU A 131 12.67 -4.93 10.77
CA LEU A 131 12.57 -3.53 10.34
C LEU A 131 11.15 -2.97 10.54
N GLY A 132 10.12 -3.80 10.36
CA GLY A 132 8.74 -3.44 10.66
C GLY A 132 8.55 -3.10 12.14
N HIS A 133 9.19 -3.84 13.05
CA HIS A 133 9.17 -3.60 14.49
C HIS A 133 9.74 -2.21 14.82
N GLU A 134 10.91 -1.87 14.27
CA GLU A 134 11.52 -0.54 14.46
C GLU A 134 10.69 0.59 13.85
N LEU A 135 10.09 0.36 12.68
CA LEU A 135 9.17 1.31 12.06
C LEU A 135 7.91 1.54 12.91
N ALA A 136 7.42 0.50 13.60
CA ALA A 136 6.30 0.66 14.53
C ALA A 136 6.69 1.55 15.72
N HIS A 137 7.88 1.39 16.29
CA HIS A 137 8.35 2.31 17.34
C HIS A 137 8.38 3.77 16.86
N LEU A 138 8.88 4.02 15.66
CA LEU A 138 8.86 5.34 15.03
C LEU A 138 7.43 5.88 14.83
N ALA A 139 6.54 5.05 14.29
CA ALA A 139 5.16 5.42 14.00
C ALA A 139 4.38 5.80 15.27
N PHE A 140 4.59 5.07 16.37
CA PHE A 140 3.89 5.32 17.63
C PHE A 140 4.60 6.30 18.56
N GLY A 141 5.83 6.71 18.23
CA GLY A 141 6.61 7.60 19.09
C GLY A 141 7.12 6.93 20.36
N ASP A 142 7.39 5.63 20.30
CA ASP A 142 7.75 4.81 21.46
C ASP A 142 9.20 5.02 21.90
N HIS A 143 9.93 5.93 21.24
CA HIS A 143 11.24 6.40 21.68
C HIS A 143 11.10 7.22 22.96
N SER A 144 11.30 6.56 24.10
CA SER A 144 11.37 7.27 25.36
C SER A 144 12.59 8.18 25.38
N TYR A 145 12.38 9.47 25.57
CA TYR A 145 13.36 10.45 26.08
C TYR A 145 13.85 10.10 27.52
N GLN A 146 13.50 8.90 28.02
CA GLN A 146 13.71 8.38 29.38
C GLN A 146 14.51 7.07 29.38
N ASP A 147 15.55 6.98 28.55
CA ASP A 147 16.63 6.00 28.80
C ASP A 147 17.56 6.47 29.95
N ILE A 148 17.27 7.62 30.61
CA ILE A 148 18.14 8.18 31.67
C ILE A 148 17.51 8.21 33.08
N CYS A 149 16.19 8.30 33.27
CA CYS A 149 15.64 8.44 34.64
C CYS A 149 14.21 7.89 34.76
N SER A 150 14.03 6.64 35.17
CA SER A 150 12.98 6.18 36.13
C SER A 150 12.87 4.66 36.16
N SER A 151 12.89 4.10 37.38
CA SER A 151 12.81 2.67 37.69
C SER A 151 11.37 2.11 37.70
N ASP A 152 10.37 2.90 37.33
CA ASP A 152 8.94 2.59 37.43
C ASP A 152 8.27 2.34 36.05
N GLY A 153 9.08 2.04 35.03
CA GLY A 153 8.69 2.09 33.60
C GLY A 153 8.63 0.75 32.85
N SER A 154 8.75 -0.41 33.51
CA SER A 154 8.90 -1.72 32.84
C SER A 154 7.62 -2.18 32.10
N GLU A 155 6.44 -2.07 32.72
CA GLU A 155 5.17 -2.49 32.09
C GLU A 155 4.81 -1.65 30.87
N LYS A 156 5.04 -0.33 30.94
CA LYS A 156 4.82 0.58 29.82
C LYS A 156 5.78 0.27 28.67
N LYS A 157 7.06 0.03 28.96
CA LYS A 157 8.04 -0.40 27.95
C LYS A 157 7.67 -1.76 27.33
N HIS A 158 7.19 -2.72 28.12
CA HIS A 158 6.69 -3.99 27.59
C HIS A 158 5.51 -3.80 26.64
N SER A 159 4.57 -2.90 26.97
CA SER A 159 3.43 -2.61 26.09
C SER A 159 3.85 -2.05 24.72
N PHE A 160 4.94 -1.27 24.67
CA PHE A 160 5.50 -0.75 23.43
C PHE A 160 6.13 -1.86 22.58
N GLU A 161 6.92 -2.74 23.19
CA GLU A 161 7.52 -3.91 22.51
C GLU A 161 6.44 -4.84 21.93
N TYR A 162 5.37 -5.13 22.69
CA TYR A 162 4.26 -5.93 22.20
C TYR A 162 3.53 -5.25 21.05
N ARG A 163 3.32 -3.93 21.11
CA ARG A 163 2.71 -3.18 20.01
C ARG A 163 3.61 -3.18 18.78
N ALA A 164 4.91 -3.00 18.96
CA ALA A 164 5.88 -3.01 17.86
C ALA A 164 5.97 -4.39 17.19
N ASP A 165 5.89 -5.49 17.95
CA ASP A 165 5.79 -6.85 17.40
C ASP A 165 4.53 -7.03 16.52
N ILE A 166 3.39 -6.56 17.01
CA ILE A 166 2.09 -6.66 16.32
C ILE A 166 2.11 -5.85 15.03
N TYR A 167 2.47 -4.57 15.09
CA TYR A 167 2.48 -3.70 13.91
C TYR A 167 3.63 -4.00 12.97
N GLY A 168 4.79 -4.43 13.46
CA GLY A 168 5.89 -4.88 12.63
C GLY A 168 5.52 -6.08 11.77
N MET A 169 4.79 -7.04 12.34
CA MET A 169 4.23 -8.16 11.59
C MET A 169 3.17 -7.71 10.57
N ILE A 170 2.28 -6.78 10.94
CA ILE A 170 1.27 -6.23 10.02
C ILE A 170 1.93 -5.51 8.84
N TYR A 171 2.90 -4.63 9.09
CA TYR A 171 3.61 -3.90 8.05
C TYR A 171 4.38 -4.82 7.11
N ALA A 172 5.02 -5.85 7.65
CA ALA A 172 5.69 -6.87 6.84
C ALA A 172 4.72 -7.64 5.94
N ILE A 173 3.59 -8.10 6.48
CA ILE A 173 2.56 -8.81 5.71
C ILE A 173 1.93 -7.89 4.64
N MET A 174 1.61 -6.64 4.99
CA MET A 174 1.08 -5.65 4.04
C MET A 174 2.10 -5.30 2.94
N ALA A 175 3.39 -5.37 3.23
CA ALA A 175 4.45 -5.21 2.24
C ALA A 175 4.66 -6.47 1.37
N GLY A 176 3.94 -7.57 1.66
CA GLY A 176 3.93 -8.80 0.88
C GLY A 176 4.94 -9.85 1.33
N PHE A 177 5.43 -9.79 2.58
CA PHE A 177 6.35 -10.80 3.13
C PHE A 177 5.61 -11.85 3.96
N ASN A 178 6.02 -13.12 3.85
CA ASN A 178 5.53 -14.20 4.71
C ASN A 178 6.30 -14.25 6.04
N SER A 179 6.22 -13.16 6.80
CA SER A 179 6.89 -13.03 8.10
C SER A 179 6.34 -13.96 9.17
N TYR A 180 5.07 -14.35 9.09
CA TYR A 180 4.47 -15.21 10.10
C TYR A 180 5.14 -16.59 10.12
N ASP A 181 5.19 -17.26 8.97
CA ASP A 181 5.81 -18.59 8.89
C ASP A 181 7.32 -18.52 9.15
N ALA A 182 7.98 -17.43 8.72
CA ALA A 182 9.40 -17.23 8.94
C ALA A 182 9.77 -17.05 10.44
N ILE A 183 8.93 -16.36 11.22
CA ILE A 183 9.14 -16.10 12.65
C ILE A 183 8.67 -17.28 13.52
N PHE A 184 7.62 -18.00 13.11
CA PHE A 184 7.01 -19.10 13.86
C PHE A 184 7.31 -20.49 13.27
N GLN A 185 8.55 -20.69 12.83
CA GLN A 185 8.99 -22.00 12.38
C GLN A 185 8.87 -23.07 13.48
N LYS A 186 8.57 -24.30 13.06
CA LYS A 186 8.44 -25.44 13.99
C LYS A 186 9.73 -25.59 14.80
N ASN A 187 9.58 -25.71 16.12
CA ASN A 187 10.66 -25.94 17.11
C ASN A 187 11.67 -24.79 17.30
N ILE A 188 11.41 -23.60 16.74
CA ILE A 188 12.30 -22.44 16.91
C ILE A 188 11.53 -21.31 17.63
N ASN A 189 12.20 -20.65 18.57
CA ASN A 189 11.71 -19.41 19.14
C ASN A 189 12.63 -18.28 18.67
N PHE A 190 12.22 -17.57 17.61
CA PHE A 190 12.96 -16.44 17.06
C PHE A 190 13.35 -15.43 18.15
N PHE A 191 12.42 -15.11 19.06
CA PHE A 191 12.68 -14.16 20.14
C PHE A 191 13.78 -14.65 21.09
N GLN A 192 13.83 -15.97 21.34
CA GLN A 192 14.87 -16.56 22.19
C GLN A 192 16.22 -16.51 21.47
N GLU A 193 16.27 -16.93 20.21
CA GLU A 193 17.48 -16.90 19.40
C GLU A 193 18.04 -15.48 19.26
N TRP A 194 17.16 -14.50 19.08
CA TRP A 194 17.53 -13.08 19.04
C TRP A 194 18.04 -12.63 20.41
N PHE A 195 17.28 -12.87 21.47
CA PHE A 195 17.63 -12.49 22.84
C PHE A 195 18.99 -13.04 23.28
N ASP A 196 19.30 -14.28 22.92
CA ASP A 196 20.57 -14.91 23.29
C ASP A 196 21.80 -14.26 22.68
N ARG A 197 21.63 -13.58 21.55
CA ARG A 197 22.70 -12.95 20.77
C ARG A 197 22.84 -11.45 21.02
N VAL A 198 21.93 -10.84 21.79
CA VAL A 198 21.99 -9.42 22.17
C VAL A 198 22.44 -9.28 23.63
N PRO A 199 23.74 -9.05 23.92
CA PRO A 199 24.27 -9.10 25.30
C PRO A 199 23.67 -8.03 26.23
N SER A 200 23.19 -6.91 25.67
CA SER A 200 22.53 -5.84 26.42
C SER A 200 21.18 -6.28 26.99
N TYR A 201 20.45 -7.17 26.31
CA TYR A 201 19.17 -7.69 26.80
C TYR A 201 19.35 -8.59 28.02
N LYS A 202 20.50 -9.26 28.12
CA LYS A 202 20.89 -10.06 29.30
C LYS A 202 21.29 -9.20 30.51
N LYS A 203 21.62 -7.92 30.30
CA LYS A 203 21.97 -6.98 31.38
C LYS A 203 20.79 -6.12 31.86
N ASN A 204 19.77 -5.93 31.01
CA ASN A 204 18.67 -4.99 31.23
C ASN A 204 17.28 -5.66 31.11
N HIS A 205 17.06 -6.77 31.84
CA HIS A 205 15.82 -7.57 31.83
C HIS A 205 14.52 -6.80 32.13
N LEU A 206 14.62 -5.58 32.70
CA LEU A 206 13.49 -4.73 33.05
C LEU A 206 12.89 -3.95 31.86
N SER A 207 13.60 -3.89 30.73
CA SER A 207 13.21 -3.04 29.58
C SER A 207 12.59 -3.81 28.42
N HIS A 208 12.82 -5.12 28.32
CA HIS A 208 12.27 -5.98 27.26
C HIS A 208 11.55 -7.18 27.86
N PRO A 209 10.33 -7.53 27.37
CA PRO A 209 9.63 -8.70 27.85
C PRO A 209 10.38 -10.00 27.51
N GLN A 210 10.17 -11.02 28.34
CA GLN A 210 10.79 -12.34 28.16
C GLN A 210 10.42 -12.96 26.80
N PRO A 211 11.35 -13.68 26.14
CA PRO A 211 11.13 -14.24 24.80
C PRO A 211 9.86 -15.10 24.65
N ASP A 212 9.60 -16.00 25.60
CA ASP A 212 8.39 -16.84 25.55
C ASP A 212 7.10 -16.05 25.74
N SER A 213 7.14 -14.99 26.55
CA SER A 213 6.01 -14.07 26.71
C SER A 213 5.72 -13.31 25.43
N ARG A 214 6.76 -12.83 24.72
CA ARG A 214 6.62 -12.19 23.40
C ARG A 214 6.07 -13.16 22.35
N LYS A 215 6.65 -14.36 22.25
CA LYS A 215 6.16 -15.41 21.35
C LYS A 215 4.69 -15.73 21.60
N LYS A 216 4.29 -15.96 22.85
CA LYS A 216 2.91 -16.30 23.23
C LYS A 216 1.95 -15.14 22.97
N ALA A 217 2.33 -13.91 23.32
CA ALA A 217 1.52 -12.72 23.09
C ALA A 217 1.31 -12.47 21.58
N LEU A 218 2.38 -12.53 20.79
CA LEU A 218 2.29 -12.37 19.34
C LEU A 218 1.48 -13.49 18.71
N LEU A 219 1.71 -14.78 19.04
CA LEU A 219 0.90 -15.90 18.52
C LEU A 219 -0.59 -15.73 18.83
N LYS A 220 -0.94 -15.38 20.08
CA LYS A 220 -2.33 -15.12 20.48
C LYS A 220 -2.94 -14.00 19.63
N LYS A 221 -2.19 -12.93 19.38
CA LYS A 221 -2.65 -11.81 18.55
C LYS A 221 -2.69 -12.19 17.06
N MET A 222 -1.77 -13.02 16.59
CA MET A 222 -1.66 -13.40 15.18
C MET A 222 -2.84 -14.22 14.69
N LYS A 223 -3.45 -15.05 15.54
CA LYS A 223 -4.75 -15.66 15.20
C LYS A 223 -5.76 -14.58 14.85
N SER A 224 -5.92 -13.58 15.72
CA SER A 224 -6.80 -12.44 15.47
C SER A 224 -6.36 -11.59 14.26
N ILE A 225 -5.07 -11.40 14.01
CA ILE A 225 -4.59 -10.65 12.82
C ILE A 225 -4.95 -11.42 11.55
N LYS A 226 -4.62 -12.71 11.46
CA LYS A 226 -4.91 -13.56 10.29
C LYS A 226 -6.39 -13.54 9.95
N ASP A 227 -7.25 -13.69 10.96
CA ASP A 227 -8.70 -13.64 10.80
C ASP A 227 -9.18 -12.28 10.25
N ASN A 228 -8.45 -11.18 10.53
CA ASN A 228 -8.85 -9.86 10.08
C ASN A 228 -8.19 -9.43 8.75
N LEU A 229 -7.00 -9.94 8.43
CA LEU A 229 -6.28 -9.60 7.19
C LEU A 229 -7.07 -9.97 5.93
N MET A 230 -7.90 -11.01 5.97
CA MET A 230 -8.76 -11.37 4.85
C MET A 230 -9.78 -10.28 4.49
N PHE A 231 -10.26 -9.50 5.46
CA PHE A 231 -11.11 -8.34 5.18
C PHE A 231 -10.35 -7.24 4.45
N PHE A 232 -9.09 -6.98 4.83
CA PHE A 232 -8.26 -6.00 4.14
C PHE A 232 -7.93 -6.44 2.71
N HIS A 233 -7.49 -7.70 2.56
CA HIS A 233 -7.13 -8.30 1.28
C HIS A 233 -8.32 -8.29 0.31
N MET A 234 -9.44 -8.92 0.70
CA MET A 234 -10.63 -9.00 -0.15
C MET A 234 -11.29 -7.63 -0.35
N GLY A 235 -11.27 -6.75 0.66
CA GLY A 235 -11.74 -5.37 0.50
C GLY A 235 -10.92 -4.60 -0.53
N THR A 236 -9.60 -4.79 -0.55
CA THR A 236 -8.71 -4.19 -1.55
C THR A 236 -8.94 -4.78 -2.94
N ARG A 237 -9.20 -6.11 -3.06
CA ARG A 237 -9.55 -6.73 -4.34
C ARG A 237 -10.85 -6.17 -4.90
N LEU A 238 -11.91 -6.11 -4.09
CA LEU A 238 -13.18 -5.51 -4.46
C LEU A 238 -13.00 -4.05 -4.92
N LEU A 239 -12.14 -3.28 -4.26
CA LEU A 239 -11.80 -1.91 -4.66
C LEU A 239 -11.17 -1.85 -6.06
N TYR A 240 -10.23 -2.75 -6.35
CA TYR A 240 -9.52 -2.80 -7.64
C TYR A 240 -10.45 -3.12 -8.80
N ILE A 241 -11.44 -3.99 -8.57
CA ILE A 241 -12.43 -4.39 -9.58
C ILE A 241 -13.69 -3.50 -9.61
N GLY A 242 -13.70 -2.42 -8.82
CA GLY A 242 -14.77 -1.42 -8.85
C GLY A 242 -16.02 -1.71 -8.00
N LYS A 243 -15.98 -2.72 -7.13
CA LYS A 243 -17.07 -3.05 -6.19
C LYS A 243 -16.96 -2.23 -4.90
N TYR A 244 -17.10 -0.90 -5.01
CA TYR A 244 -16.73 0.06 -3.96
C TYR A 244 -17.49 -0.08 -2.63
N GLU A 245 -18.79 -0.35 -2.67
CA GLU A 245 -19.61 -0.49 -1.46
C GLU A 245 -19.18 -1.71 -0.65
N LYS A 246 -19.12 -2.89 -1.28
CA LYS A 246 -18.66 -4.13 -0.64
C LYS A 246 -17.22 -4.02 -0.16
N ALA A 247 -16.34 -3.40 -0.96
CA ALA A 247 -14.96 -3.12 -0.57
C ALA A 247 -14.90 -2.32 0.74
N ARG A 248 -15.70 -1.27 0.82
CA ARG A 248 -15.76 -0.38 1.98
C ARG A 248 -16.22 -1.11 3.24
N ASP A 249 -17.21 -1.98 3.15
CA ASP A 249 -17.71 -2.73 4.32
C ASP A 249 -16.60 -3.59 4.95
N LEU A 250 -15.86 -4.34 4.12
CA LEU A 250 -14.74 -5.14 4.59
C LEU A 250 -13.60 -4.27 5.14
N LEU A 251 -13.27 -3.17 4.47
CA LEU A 251 -12.21 -2.26 4.92
C LEU A 251 -12.56 -1.54 6.23
N ILE A 252 -13.81 -1.13 6.43
CA ILE A 252 -14.29 -0.54 7.70
C ILE A 252 -14.21 -1.56 8.83
N ARG A 253 -14.58 -2.82 8.56
CA ARG A 253 -14.43 -3.92 9.52
C ARG A 253 -12.96 -4.09 9.93
N PHE A 254 -12.05 -4.12 8.96
CA PHE A 254 -10.61 -4.20 9.24
C PHE A 254 -10.11 -3.00 10.04
N ARG A 255 -10.44 -1.77 9.63
CA ARG A 255 -10.07 -0.51 10.28
C ARG A 255 -10.42 -0.50 11.77
N SER A 256 -11.54 -1.11 12.17
CA SER A 256 -11.96 -1.17 13.57
C SER A 256 -10.98 -1.91 14.48
N LYS A 257 -10.12 -2.78 13.92
CA LYS A 257 -9.09 -3.54 14.62
C LYS A 257 -7.70 -3.00 14.35
N TYR A 258 -7.43 -2.62 13.10
CA TYR A 258 -6.12 -2.20 12.61
C TYR A 258 -6.28 -0.95 11.74
N PRO A 259 -6.38 0.24 12.37
CA PRO A 259 -6.32 1.49 11.63
C PRO A 259 -4.91 1.67 11.05
N GLY A 260 -4.83 2.19 9.82
CA GLY A 260 -3.56 2.46 9.14
C GLY A 260 -3.82 3.33 7.93
N ARG A 261 -2.81 4.10 7.47
CA ARG A 261 -3.01 5.08 6.40
C ARG A 261 -3.61 4.47 5.13
N GLU A 262 -3.20 3.26 4.76
CA GLU A 262 -3.62 2.57 3.55
C GLU A 262 -5.10 2.17 3.65
N VAL A 263 -5.53 1.73 4.84
CA VAL A 263 -6.92 1.38 5.12
C VAL A 263 -7.81 2.62 4.98
N PHE A 264 -7.41 3.73 5.60
CA PHE A 264 -8.11 5.00 5.47
C PHE A 264 -8.15 5.50 4.03
N ASN A 265 -7.03 5.40 3.30
CA ASN A 265 -6.96 5.76 1.89
C ASN A 265 -7.92 4.94 1.04
N ASN A 266 -7.95 3.62 1.21
CA ASN A 266 -8.81 2.73 0.43
C ASN A 266 -10.30 2.94 0.73
N ILE A 267 -10.66 3.23 2.00
CA ILE A 267 -12.01 3.67 2.36
C ILE A 267 -12.31 5.05 1.73
N GLY A 268 -11.36 5.97 1.70
CA GLY A 268 -11.51 7.25 1.02
C GLY A 268 -11.76 7.10 -0.48
N ILE A 269 -11.04 6.21 -1.16
CA ILE A 269 -11.23 5.91 -2.58
C ILE A 269 -12.64 5.37 -2.83
N SER A 270 -13.16 4.47 -1.99
CA SER A 270 -14.52 3.95 -2.20
C SER A 270 -15.59 5.05 -2.11
N TYR A 271 -15.50 5.96 -1.13
CA TYR A 271 -16.38 7.11 -1.05
C TYR A 271 -16.18 8.12 -2.19
N TYR A 272 -14.94 8.31 -2.64
CA TYR A 272 -14.64 9.16 -3.79
C TYR A 272 -15.35 8.64 -5.03
N GLN A 273 -15.24 7.34 -5.32
CA GLN A 273 -15.87 6.74 -6.50
C GLN A 273 -17.40 6.75 -6.42
N GLU A 274 -17.98 6.52 -5.24
CA GLU A 274 -19.42 6.73 -5.02
C GLU A 274 -19.84 8.18 -5.31
N GLY A 275 -19.05 9.15 -4.83
CA GLY A 275 -19.25 10.56 -5.17
C GLY A 275 -19.21 10.79 -6.69
N ILE A 276 -18.23 10.23 -7.39
CA ILE A 276 -18.15 10.31 -8.84
C ILE A 276 -19.38 9.70 -9.52
N GLN A 277 -19.89 8.57 -9.04
CA GLN A 277 -21.12 7.96 -9.59
C GLN A 277 -22.31 8.90 -9.50
N HIS A 278 -22.47 9.63 -8.39
CA HIS A 278 -23.50 10.67 -8.29
C HIS A 278 -23.22 11.85 -9.22
N LEU A 279 -21.97 12.31 -9.32
CA LEU A 279 -21.58 13.40 -10.22
C LEU A 279 -21.90 13.07 -11.70
N LYS A 280 -21.67 11.82 -12.13
CA LYS A 280 -22.02 11.35 -13.48
C LYS A 280 -23.49 11.56 -13.82
N LYS A 281 -24.38 11.46 -12.83
CA LYS A 281 -25.83 11.56 -13.05
C LYS A 281 -26.31 12.98 -13.34
N TYR A 282 -25.60 14.02 -12.90
CA TYR A 282 -26.08 15.40 -13.03
C TYR A 282 -25.08 16.40 -13.62
N LYS A 283 -23.79 16.08 -13.65
CA LYS A 283 -22.72 16.92 -14.20
C LYS A 283 -21.60 16.07 -14.85
N PRO A 284 -21.93 15.22 -15.84
CA PRO A 284 -20.97 14.28 -16.43
C PRO A 284 -19.77 14.97 -17.11
N GLU A 285 -19.95 16.16 -17.66
CA GLU A 285 -18.89 16.93 -18.32
C GLU A 285 -17.72 17.25 -17.39
N ALA A 286 -17.96 17.38 -16.08
CA ALA A 286 -16.93 17.66 -15.10
C ALA A 286 -15.93 16.50 -14.93
N ILE A 287 -16.30 15.27 -15.28
CA ILE A 287 -15.52 14.06 -15.04
C ILE A 287 -14.48 13.82 -16.13
N ASN A 288 -14.84 14.17 -17.37
CA ASN A 288 -14.00 13.93 -18.53
C ASN A 288 -13.16 15.16 -18.92
N ARG A 289 -13.40 16.31 -18.29
CA ARG A 289 -12.65 17.53 -18.58
C ARG A 289 -11.16 17.38 -18.27
N PHE A 290 -10.78 16.92 -17.07
CA PHE A 290 -9.36 16.77 -16.69
C PHE A 290 -9.07 15.43 -16.02
N MET A 291 -7.84 14.94 -16.19
CA MET A 291 -7.34 13.74 -15.51
C MET A 291 -6.59 14.10 -14.23
N LEU A 292 -7.28 13.88 -13.11
CA LEU A 292 -6.68 14.05 -11.79
C LEU A 292 -5.82 12.85 -11.40
N SER A 293 -4.96 13.05 -10.40
CA SER A 293 -4.04 12.03 -9.92
C SER A 293 -4.75 10.88 -9.20
N THR A 294 -5.93 11.12 -8.65
CA THR A 294 -6.83 10.08 -8.17
C THR A 294 -7.53 9.42 -9.35
N PRO A 295 -7.34 8.11 -9.58
CA PRO A 295 -8.02 7.41 -10.67
C PRO A 295 -9.54 7.58 -10.53
N ILE A 296 -10.21 7.89 -11.63
CA ILE A 296 -11.67 7.83 -11.73
C ILE A 296 -12.03 6.57 -12.49
N ASP A 297 -12.95 5.79 -11.94
CA ASP A 297 -13.53 4.67 -12.67
C ASP A 297 -14.46 5.18 -13.77
N ARG A 298 -14.01 5.08 -15.01
CA ARG A 298 -14.76 5.56 -16.18
C ARG A 298 -15.74 4.50 -16.71
N GLN A 299 -15.61 3.25 -16.29
CA GLN A 299 -16.29 2.10 -16.89
C GLN A 299 -17.62 1.72 -16.28
N SER A 300 -18.09 2.44 -15.25
CA SER A 300 -19.49 2.35 -14.86
C SER A 300 -20.35 2.92 -16.00
N GLY A 301 -20.57 2.11 -17.03
CA GLY A 301 -21.35 2.41 -18.22
C GLY A 301 -22.73 2.86 -17.79
N ILE A 302 -22.96 4.16 -17.89
CA ILE A 302 -24.30 4.69 -17.99
C ILE A 302 -24.41 5.03 -19.46
N ASN A 303 -25.29 4.35 -20.17
CA ASN A 303 -25.71 4.80 -21.49
C ASN A 303 -26.15 6.26 -21.34
N PHE A 304 -25.39 7.18 -21.92
CA PHE A 304 -25.67 8.61 -21.96
C PHE A 304 -26.94 8.96 -22.77
N GLU A 305 -27.76 7.96 -23.09
CA GLU A 305 -28.90 8.05 -24.00
C GLU A 305 -30.12 8.73 -23.39
N ASP A 306 -30.20 8.87 -22.07
CA ASP A 306 -31.26 9.69 -21.45
C ASP A 306 -30.79 11.13 -21.21
N ARG A 307 -30.57 11.85 -22.33
CA ARG A 307 -30.43 13.33 -22.36
C ARG A 307 -31.76 14.07 -22.12
N ARG A 308 -32.79 13.39 -21.60
CA ARG A 308 -33.99 14.09 -21.11
C ARG A 308 -33.60 14.81 -19.83
N SER A 309 -33.94 16.09 -19.72
CA SER A 309 -33.65 16.93 -18.57
C SER A 309 -33.96 16.17 -17.26
N LEU A 310 -32.91 15.78 -16.54
CA LEU A 310 -33.06 15.13 -15.24
C LEU A 310 -33.96 16.02 -14.37
N PRO A 311 -35.04 15.50 -13.78
CA PRO A 311 -35.91 16.29 -12.92
C PRO A 311 -35.11 17.04 -11.85
N GLU A 312 -35.40 18.32 -11.64
CA GLU A 312 -34.61 19.18 -10.74
C GLU A 312 -34.48 18.57 -9.33
N LYS A 313 -35.53 17.92 -8.83
CA LYS A 313 -35.50 17.21 -7.54
C LYS A 313 -34.44 16.10 -7.49
N LEU A 314 -34.29 15.32 -8.56
CA LEU A 314 -33.27 14.28 -8.66
C LEU A 314 -31.87 14.87 -8.82
N ARG A 315 -31.74 15.98 -9.57
CA ARG A 315 -30.49 16.73 -9.70
C ARG A 315 -29.98 17.21 -8.34
N VAL A 316 -30.83 17.87 -7.56
CA VAL A 316 -30.53 18.34 -6.21
C VAL A 316 -30.15 17.18 -5.29
N GLN A 317 -30.87 16.05 -5.38
CA GLN A 317 -30.56 14.86 -4.60
C GLN A 317 -29.16 14.30 -4.93
N TYR A 318 -28.84 14.10 -6.21
CA TYR A 318 -27.51 13.61 -6.60
C TYR A 318 -26.39 14.60 -6.24
N GLN A 319 -26.65 15.91 -6.29
CA GLN A 319 -25.69 16.91 -5.84
C GLN A 319 -25.45 16.81 -4.32
N LYS A 320 -26.50 16.57 -3.53
CA LYS A 320 -26.40 16.36 -2.08
C LYS A 320 -25.60 15.08 -1.77
N ASP A 321 -25.91 13.98 -2.46
CA ASP A 321 -25.23 12.69 -2.26
C ASP A 321 -23.77 12.75 -2.69
N PHE A 322 -23.47 13.39 -3.82
CA PHE A 322 -22.11 13.73 -4.24
C PHE A 322 -21.36 14.48 -3.13
N ASN A 323 -21.95 15.55 -2.59
CA ASN A 323 -21.31 16.35 -1.56
C ASN A 323 -21.05 15.56 -0.27
N ALA A 324 -21.99 14.70 0.13
CA ALA A 324 -21.86 13.85 1.30
C ALA A 324 -20.75 12.81 1.12
N SER A 325 -20.72 12.12 -0.03
CA SER A 325 -19.72 11.10 -0.34
C SER A 325 -18.32 11.71 -0.46
N ILE A 326 -18.16 12.84 -1.15
CA ILE A 326 -16.86 13.53 -1.23
C ILE A 326 -16.42 14.06 0.14
N HIS A 327 -17.35 14.52 0.99
CA HIS A 327 -16.98 14.92 2.35
C HIS A 327 -16.43 13.74 3.17
N LYS A 328 -17.09 12.58 3.11
CA LYS A 328 -16.59 11.35 3.74
C LYS A 328 -15.22 10.96 3.19
N ALA A 329 -15.02 11.04 1.87
CA ALA A 329 -13.74 10.75 1.23
C ALA A 329 -12.62 11.66 1.77
N ILE A 330 -12.84 12.99 1.79
CA ILE A 330 -11.87 13.96 2.34
C ILE A 330 -11.52 13.62 3.79
N THR A 331 -12.51 13.30 4.62
CA THR A 331 -12.27 12.93 6.02
C THR A 331 -11.37 11.70 6.13
N GLN A 332 -11.64 10.66 5.36
CA GLN A 332 -10.80 9.45 5.39
C GLN A 332 -9.38 9.72 4.87
N PHE A 333 -9.22 10.45 3.77
CA PHE A 333 -7.88 10.82 3.30
C PHE A 333 -7.14 11.66 4.33
N LYS A 334 -7.77 12.66 4.96
CA LYS A 334 -7.12 13.44 6.03
C LYS A 334 -6.69 12.58 7.23
N HIS A 335 -7.45 11.54 7.58
CA HIS A 335 -6.98 10.56 8.56
C HIS A 335 -5.73 9.79 8.06
N ALA A 336 -5.68 9.39 6.79
CA ALA A 336 -4.48 8.79 6.20
C ALA A 336 -3.27 9.73 6.27
N SER A 337 -3.43 11.02 5.92
CA SER A 337 -2.37 12.03 6.06
C SER A 337 -1.92 12.24 7.50
N SER A 338 -2.85 12.14 8.48
CA SER A 338 -2.49 12.28 9.90
C SER A 338 -1.63 11.14 10.42
N LEU A 339 -1.75 9.95 9.82
CA LEU A 339 -0.94 8.77 10.13
C LEU A 339 0.37 8.70 9.33
N ASP A 340 0.42 9.38 8.18
CA ASP A 340 1.66 9.62 7.43
C ASP A 340 1.59 10.92 6.63
N PRO A 341 2.21 12.01 7.13
CA PRO A 341 2.33 13.28 6.41
C PRO A 341 3.11 13.21 5.09
N TYR A 342 3.89 12.15 4.89
CA TYR A 342 4.63 11.89 3.65
C TYR A 342 3.82 11.04 2.65
N TYR A 343 2.62 10.59 3.00
CA TYR A 343 1.81 9.72 2.16
C TYR A 343 1.12 10.50 1.03
N VAL A 344 1.86 10.68 -0.06
CA VAL A 344 1.43 11.44 -1.24
C VAL A 344 0.05 11.06 -1.77
N PRO A 345 -0.34 9.76 -1.84
CA PRO A 345 -1.68 9.40 -2.32
C PRO A 345 -2.79 10.12 -1.56
N SER A 346 -2.67 10.30 -0.25
CA SER A 346 -3.67 11.01 0.54
C SER A 346 -3.83 12.47 0.11
N THR A 347 -2.75 13.25 0.07
CA THR A 347 -2.80 14.67 -0.35
C THR A 347 -3.29 14.79 -1.80
N ALA A 348 -2.86 13.88 -2.68
CA ALA A 348 -3.34 13.84 -4.07
C ALA A 348 -4.85 13.62 -4.10
N ASN A 349 -5.35 12.70 -3.27
CA ASN A 349 -6.77 12.39 -3.19
C ASN A 349 -7.61 13.52 -2.56
N VAL A 350 -7.14 14.17 -1.49
CA VAL A 350 -7.81 15.35 -0.92
C VAL A 350 -7.88 16.49 -1.94
N SER A 351 -6.77 16.79 -2.61
CA SER A 351 -6.73 17.85 -3.63
C SER A 351 -7.65 17.52 -4.82
N SER A 352 -7.71 16.26 -5.26
CA SER A 352 -8.66 15.83 -6.29
C SER A 352 -10.12 16.00 -5.85
N CYS A 353 -10.46 15.66 -4.61
CA CYS A 353 -11.78 15.95 -4.05
C CYS A 353 -12.13 17.44 -4.09
N TYR A 354 -11.19 18.32 -3.70
CA TYR A 354 -11.42 19.76 -3.74
C TYR A 354 -11.53 20.30 -5.18
N ILE A 355 -10.76 19.79 -6.13
CA ILE A 355 -10.85 20.19 -7.54
C ILE A 355 -12.23 19.83 -8.12
N ILE A 356 -12.72 18.62 -7.87
CA ILE A 356 -14.03 18.18 -8.38
C ILE A 356 -15.18 18.92 -7.69
N LYS A 357 -14.99 19.37 -6.45
CA LYS A 357 -15.90 20.28 -5.75
C LYS A 357 -15.71 21.75 -6.12
N GLU A 358 -14.90 22.05 -7.14
CA GLU A 358 -14.61 23.41 -7.62
C GLU A 358 -14.02 24.33 -6.53
N SER A 359 -13.45 23.75 -5.48
CA SER A 359 -12.84 24.43 -4.35
C SER A 359 -11.33 24.56 -4.57
N TYR A 360 -10.93 25.21 -5.66
CA TYR A 360 -9.53 25.20 -6.14
C TYR A 360 -8.53 25.80 -5.15
N ASP A 361 -8.91 26.83 -4.40
CA ASP A 361 -8.04 27.42 -3.37
C ASP A 361 -7.74 26.43 -2.23
N LYS A 362 -8.73 25.63 -1.82
CA LYS A 362 -8.52 24.57 -0.83
C LYS A 362 -7.63 23.47 -1.37
N ALA A 363 -7.78 23.10 -2.66
CA ALA A 363 -6.90 22.15 -3.31
C ALA A 363 -5.44 22.64 -3.32
N LEU A 364 -5.21 23.91 -3.68
CA LEU A 364 -3.89 24.51 -3.71
C LEU A 364 -3.29 24.64 -2.30
N LEU A 365 -4.08 25.05 -1.31
CA LEU A 365 -3.62 25.13 0.08
C LEU A 365 -3.14 23.77 0.60
N GLU A 366 -3.92 22.72 0.35
CA GLU A 366 -3.57 21.34 0.75
C GLU A 366 -2.30 20.82 0.04
N ILE A 367 -2.10 21.19 -1.23
CA ILE A 367 -0.89 20.84 -1.96
C ILE A 367 0.33 21.60 -1.41
N GLU A 368 0.22 22.90 -1.21
CA GLU A 368 1.33 23.73 -0.77
C GLU A 368 1.76 23.47 0.68
N SER A 369 0.85 22.97 1.53
CA SER A 369 1.18 22.52 2.89
C SER A 369 1.81 21.13 2.94
N SER A 370 1.81 20.37 1.84
CA SER A 370 2.37 19.02 1.79
C SER A 370 3.90 19.03 1.78
N ILE A 371 4.50 18.14 2.57
CA ILE A 371 5.95 17.93 2.59
C ILE A 371 6.47 17.48 1.22
N ASN A 372 5.64 16.74 0.47
CA ASN A 372 5.99 16.17 -0.83
C ASN A 372 5.36 16.94 -2.01
N LYS A 373 5.12 18.26 -1.88
CA LYS A 373 4.42 19.09 -2.87
C LYS A 373 4.98 19.06 -4.29
N GLU A 374 6.25 18.70 -4.46
CA GLU A 374 6.90 18.55 -5.77
C GLU A 374 6.76 17.14 -6.37
N HIS A 375 6.07 16.22 -5.70
CA HIS A 375 5.75 14.91 -6.26
C HIS A 375 4.81 15.05 -7.46
N TYR A 376 5.06 14.27 -8.51
CA TYR A 376 4.38 14.43 -9.81
C TYR A 376 2.85 14.33 -9.75
N PHE A 377 2.29 13.52 -8.84
CA PHE A 377 0.84 13.52 -8.54
C PHE A 377 0.32 14.88 -8.07
N LEU A 378 1.04 15.56 -7.16
CA LEU A 378 0.61 16.84 -6.61
C LEU A 378 0.85 17.97 -7.62
N LEU A 379 1.94 17.92 -8.37
CA LEU A 379 2.21 18.84 -9.48
C LEU A 379 1.12 18.80 -10.55
N ASN A 380 0.65 17.60 -10.93
CA ASN A 380 -0.45 17.44 -11.87
C ASN A 380 -1.75 18.11 -11.36
N ASN A 381 -2.15 17.80 -10.12
CA ASN A 381 -3.32 18.42 -9.51
C ASN A 381 -3.15 19.95 -9.32
N ARG A 382 -1.93 20.42 -8.99
CA ARG A 382 -1.60 21.85 -8.84
C ARG A 382 -1.77 22.60 -10.16
N ALA A 383 -1.31 22.02 -11.26
CA ALA A 383 -1.48 22.61 -12.59
C ALA A 383 -2.97 22.75 -12.94
N ILE A 384 -3.77 21.71 -12.72
CA ILE A 384 -5.20 21.73 -12.99
C ILE A 384 -5.94 22.73 -12.09
N ALA A 385 -5.64 22.75 -10.79
CA ALA A 385 -6.27 23.70 -9.87
C ALA A 385 -5.92 25.16 -10.21
N ASN A 386 -4.68 25.45 -10.62
CA ASN A 386 -4.29 26.80 -11.05
C ASN A 386 -4.99 27.22 -12.35
N PHE A 387 -5.07 26.31 -13.33
CA PHE A 387 -5.77 26.56 -14.59
C PHE A 387 -7.26 26.84 -14.34
N LEU A 388 -7.93 25.98 -13.58
CA LEU A 388 -9.36 26.12 -13.28
C LEU A 388 -9.68 27.33 -12.39
N ALA A 389 -8.75 27.74 -11.53
CA ALA A 389 -8.88 28.97 -10.73
C ALA A 389 -8.59 30.25 -11.52
N ASN A 390 -8.29 30.15 -12.83
CA ASN A 390 -7.84 31.26 -13.67
C ASN A 390 -6.68 32.06 -13.06
N LYS A 391 -5.80 31.37 -12.32
CA LYS A 391 -4.59 32.00 -11.77
C LYS A 391 -3.57 32.07 -12.89
N LYS A 392 -3.01 33.26 -13.15
CA LYS A 392 -1.90 33.52 -14.09
C LYS A 392 -0.59 32.87 -13.58
N LYS A 393 -0.61 31.56 -13.35
CA LYS A 393 0.53 30.72 -13.01
C LYS A 393 0.83 29.82 -14.19
N ASP A 394 2.10 29.44 -14.32
CA ASP A 394 2.58 28.64 -15.44
C ASP A 394 2.25 27.15 -15.30
N PHE A 395 0.95 26.82 -15.38
CA PHE A 395 0.45 25.45 -15.28
C PHE A 395 1.03 24.53 -16.37
N ILE A 396 1.41 25.07 -17.54
CA ILE A 396 2.06 24.31 -18.60
C ILE A 396 3.48 23.91 -18.21
N ASN A 397 4.28 24.81 -17.64
CA ASN A 397 5.62 24.44 -17.20
C ASN A 397 5.58 23.45 -16.02
N ILE A 398 4.58 23.54 -15.14
CA ILE A 398 4.35 22.50 -14.11
C ILE A 398 4.07 21.14 -14.74
N LEU A 399 3.21 21.05 -15.75
CA LEU A 399 2.92 19.78 -16.43
C LEU A 399 4.14 19.25 -17.21
N LYS A 400 4.93 20.12 -17.83
CA LYS A 400 6.21 19.73 -18.47
C LYS A 400 7.21 19.17 -17.45
N GLN A 401 7.28 19.75 -16.25
CA GLN A 401 8.11 19.22 -15.16
C GLN A 401 7.66 17.80 -14.79
N VAL A 402 6.34 17.55 -14.71
CA VAL A 402 5.81 16.20 -14.47
C VAL A 402 6.27 15.23 -15.55
N CYS A 403 6.11 15.57 -16.82
CA CYS A 403 6.54 14.71 -17.93
C CYS A 403 8.06 14.49 -17.97
N LYS A 404 8.86 15.44 -17.49
CA LYS A 404 10.32 15.27 -17.34
C LYS A 404 10.68 14.26 -16.24
N VAL A 405 9.99 14.32 -15.09
CA VAL A 405 10.24 13.43 -13.95
C VAL A 405 9.66 12.04 -14.17
N LYS A 406 8.48 11.96 -14.79
CA LYS A 406 7.76 10.70 -15.03
C LYS A 406 7.15 10.72 -16.45
N PRO A 407 7.94 10.36 -17.49
CA PRO A 407 7.52 10.43 -18.90
C PRO A 407 6.30 9.57 -19.26
N ASP A 408 6.06 8.48 -18.51
CA ASP A 408 4.92 7.58 -18.63
C ASP A 408 3.71 8.00 -17.79
N TYR A 409 3.75 9.17 -17.13
CA TYR A 409 2.62 9.69 -16.37
C TYR A 409 1.57 10.33 -17.27
N TYR A 410 0.72 9.47 -17.80
CA TYR A 410 -0.29 9.81 -18.78
C TYR A 410 -1.24 10.98 -18.42
N PRO A 411 -1.72 11.16 -17.17
CA PRO A 411 -2.59 12.28 -16.81
C PRO A 411 -2.03 13.65 -17.18
N ALA A 412 -0.71 13.87 -17.04
CA ALA A 412 -0.10 15.15 -17.38
C ALA A 412 -0.16 15.44 -18.88
N CYS A 413 0.09 14.43 -19.71
CA CYS A 413 0.00 14.55 -21.17
C CYS A 413 -1.44 14.87 -21.62
N PHE A 414 -2.43 14.17 -21.07
CA PHE A 414 -3.85 14.43 -21.34
C PHE A 414 -4.22 15.87 -20.98
N ASN A 415 -3.84 16.30 -19.77
CA ASN A 415 -4.16 17.62 -19.26
C ASN A 415 -3.54 18.75 -20.09
N MET A 416 -2.30 18.61 -20.56
CA MET A 416 -1.69 19.60 -21.46
C MET A 416 -2.46 19.71 -22.78
N ALA A 417 -2.86 18.59 -23.36
CA ALA A 417 -3.60 18.57 -24.61
C ALA A 417 -5.00 19.19 -24.45
N GLN A 418 -5.68 18.89 -23.33
CA GLN A 418 -6.95 19.51 -23.02
C GLN A 418 -6.84 21.03 -22.82
N ILE A 419 -5.82 21.49 -22.07
CA ILE A 419 -5.59 22.92 -21.87
C ILE A 419 -5.29 23.61 -23.21
N SER A 420 -4.50 22.99 -24.08
CA SER A 420 -4.25 23.50 -25.45
C SER A 420 -5.56 23.65 -26.22
N LYS A 421 -6.45 22.65 -26.17
CA LYS A 421 -7.78 22.66 -26.80
C LYS A 421 -8.67 23.78 -26.24
N GLU A 422 -8.73 23.95 -24.92
CA GLU A 422 -9.58 24.96 -24.28
C GLU A 422 -9.08 26.40 -24.44
N THR A 423 -7.77 26.61 -24.58
CA THR A 423 -7.16 27.95 -24.65
C THR A 423 -6.75 28.39 -26.06
N GLY A 424 -6.66 27.46 -27.01
CA GLY A 424 -6.08 27.69 -28.33
C GLY A 424 -4.55 27.88 -28.31
N LEU A 425 -3.88 27.69 -27.16
CA LEU A 425 -2.43 27.81 -27.06
C LEU A 425 -1.75 26.64 -27.80
N SER A 426 -0.81 26.95 -28.69
CA SER A 426 0.04 25.93 -29.32
C SER A 426 1.06 25.40 -28.31
N ILE A 427 0.79 24.22 -27.75
CA ILE A 427 1.65 23.58 -26.76
C ILE A 427 2.37 22.41 -27.44
N LYS A 428 3.69 22.54 -27.60
CA LYS A 428 4.52 21.41 -28.04
C LYS A 428 4.55 20.34 -26.95
N LEU A 429 3.85 19.24 -27.18
CA LEU A 429 3.87 18.08 -26.28
C LEU A 429 5.25 17.41 -26.34
N PRO A 430 5.79 16.93 -25.19
CA PRO A 430 6.95 16.05 -25.20
C PRO A 430 6.70 14.81 -26.08
N GLU A 431 7.73 14.27 -26.73
CA GLU A 431 7.58 13.08 -27.59
C GLU A 431 6.97 11.89 -26.83
N SER A 432 7.33 11.72 -25.56
CA SER A 432 6.75 10.72 -24.66
C SER A 432 5.23 10.88 -24.45
N CYS A 433 4.71 12.10 -24.64
CA CYS A 433 3.28 12.42 -24.54
C CYS A 433 2.54 12.34 -25.89
N ALA A 434 3.23 12.55 -27.01
CA ALA A 434 2.60 12.64 -28.33
C ALA A 434 1.84 11.37 -28.73
N PHE A 435 2.38 10.19 -28.37
CA PHE A 435 1.72 8.90 -28.64
C PHE A 435 0.47 8.67 -27.77
N SER A 436 0.49 9.14 -26.52
CA SER A 436 -0.58 8.88 -25.55
C SER A 436 -1.74 9.87 -25.64
N ALA A 437 -1.47 11.14 -25.94
CA ALA A 437 -2.48 12.20 -26.05
C ALA A 437 -3.40 12.01 -27.28
N ASN A 438 -2.81 11.72 -28.45
CA ASN A 438 -3.55 11.46 -29.69
C ASN A 438 -4.46 10.24 -29.57
N LYS A 439 -4.04 9.21 -28.82
CA LYS A 439 -4.83 8.00 -28.63
C LYS A 439 -6.08 8.23 -27.79
N TYR A 440 -6.04 9.11 -26.79
CA TYR A 440 -7.14 9.27 -25.83
C TYR A 440 -8.13 10.36 -26.20
N LEU A 441 -7.69 11.44 -26.83
CA LEU A 441 -8.61 12.44 -27.41
C LEU A 441 -9.50 11.76 -28.47
N ASP A 442 -8.90 10.87 -29.26
CA ASP A 442 -9.56 10.08 -30.30
C ASP A 442 -10.45 8.95 -29.70
N ILE A 443 -10.13 8.44 -28.51
CA ILE A 443 -10.98 7.49 -27.75
C ILE A 443 -12.16 8.21 -27.08
N SER A 444 -11.99 9.39 -26.49
CA SER A 444 -13.10 10.13 -25.86
C SER A 444 -14.16 10.56 -26.88
N GLU A 445 -13.77 10.84 -28.13
CA GLU A 445 -14.69 11.19 -29.21
C GLU A 445 -15.31 9.95 -29.90
N LYS A 446 -14.67 8.77 -29.81
CA LYS A 446 -15.17 7.51 -30.41
C LYS A 446 -15.93 6.60 -29.44
N GLU A 447 -15.64 6.63 -28.14
CA GLU A 447 -16.40 5.89 -27.12
C GLU A 447 -17.83 6.43 -26.96
N GLU A 448 -18.08 7.70 -27.30
CA GLU A 448 -19.46 8.25 -27.43
C GLU A 448 -20.27 7.62 -28.57
N LYS A 449 -19.62 6.89 -29.51
CA LYS A 449 -20.28 6.27 -30.67
C LYS A 449 -20.12 4.74 -30.77
N LYS A 450 -19.33 4.09 -29.92
CA LYS A 450 -18.97 2.66 -30.05
C LYS A 450 -19.08 1.84 -28.76
N SER A 451 -19.98 2.19 -27.83
CA SER A 451 -20.25 1.31 -26.67
C SER A 451 -20.95 -0.01 -27.04
N SER A 452 -21.23 -0.26 -28.32
CA SER A 452 -21.59 -1.57 -28.84
C SER A 452 -20.46 -2.11 -29.74
N GLN A 453 -19.99 -3.33 -29.41
CA GLN A 453 -19.15 -4.19 -30.26
C GLN A 453 -17.61 -4.04 -30.22
N GLN A 454 -16.99 -3.98 -29.04
CA GLN A 454 -15.73 -4.72 -28.86
C GLN A 454 -16.02 -5.97 -28.03
N LYS A 455 -16.25 -7.09 -28.72
CA LYS A 455 -16.24 -8.40 -28.07
C LYS A 455 -14.83 -8.63 -27.55
N SER A 456 -14.63 -8.42 -26.25
CA SER A 456 -13.53 -9.01 -25.51
C SER A 456 -13.67 -10.52 -25.69
N GLU A 457 -12.70 -11.20 -26.31
CA GLU A 457 -12.64 -12.64 -26.09
C GLU A 457 -12.37 -12.83 -24.60
N PRO A 458 -13.24 -13.54 -23.85
CA PRO A 458 -12.97 -13.81 -22.45
C PRO A 458 -11.60 -14.51 -22.36
N LEU A 459 -10.89 -14.30 -21.24
CA LEU A 459 -9.69 -15.06 -20.89
C LEU A 459 -10.04 -16.57 -20.77
N SER A 460 -10.27 -17.24 -21.89
CA SER A 460 -10.66 -18.66 -21.99
C SER A 460 -9.58 -19.60 -21.48
N LEU A 461 -8.35 -19.08 -21.33
CA LEU A 461 -7.23 -19.80 -20.73
C LEU A 461 -7.47 -20.14 -19.26
N PHE A 462 -8.22 -19.32 -18.53
CA PHE A 462 -8.41 -19.49 -17.09
C PHE A 462 -9.86 -19.82 -16.77
N VAL A 463 -10.07 -20.92 -16.04
CA VAL A 463 -11.37 -21.36 -15.55
C VAL A 463 -11.39 -21.22 -14.03
N PRO A 464 -12.43 -20.61 -13.44
CA PRO A 464 -12.48 -20.45 -12.00
C PRO A 464 -12.63 -21.81 -11.31
N PRO A 465 -11.83 -22.12 -10.26
CA PRO A 465 -11.94 -23.36 -9.50
C PRO A 465 -13.34 -23.60 -8.90
N VAL A 466 -14.04 -22.50 -8.56
CA VAL A 466 -15.41 -22.48 -8.07
C VAL A 466 -16.22 -21.51 -8.93
N SER A 467 -17.45 -21.84 -9.31
CA SER A 467 -18.28 -20.96 -10.14
C SER A 467 -18.61 -19.64 -9.44
N ILE A 468 -18.38 -18.51 -10.13
CA ILE A 468 -18.79 -17.17 -9.69
C ILE A 468 -20.31 -17.03 -9.82
N GLY A 469 -20.92 -16.22 -8.94
CA GLY A 469 -22.35 -15.89 -9.01
C GLY A 469 -23.17 -16.52 -7.90
N GLU A 470 -24.36 -17.02 -8.21
CA GLU A 470 -25.24 -17.62 -7.21
C GLU A 470 -24.66 -18.90 -6.64
N TYR A 471 -24.94 -19.15 -5.37
CA TYR A 471 -24.48 -20.31 -4.64
C TYR A 471 -25.15 -21.60 -5.17
N THR A 472 -24.48 -22.31 -6.08
CA THR A 472 -24.96 -23.58 -6.66
C THR A 472 -24.64 -24.78 -5.76
N LYS A 473 -25.30 -25.92 -6.00
CA LYS A 473 -25.02 -27.18 -5.29
C LYS A 473 -23.58 -27.66 -5.53
N GLU A 474 -23.08 -27.46 -6.75
CA GLU A 474 -21.72 -27.82 -7.15
C GLU A 474 -20.69 -26.94 -6.45
N ALA A 475 -20.96 -25.63 -6.36
CA ALA A 475 -20.10 -24.71 -5.63
C ALA A 475 -20.08 -25.06 -4.13
N HIS A 476 -21.25 -25.34 -3.54
CA HIS A 476 -21.35 -25.74 -2.14
C HIS A 476 -20.48 -26.96 -1.83
N LYS A 477 -20.60 -28.03 -2.61
CA LYS A 477 -19.82 -29.27 -2.42
C LYS A 477 -18.30 -29.03 -2.46
N LYS A 478 -17.84 -28.08 -3.27
CA LYS A 478 -16.42 -27.68 -3.30
C LYS A 478 -16.03 -26.86 -2.07
N LEU A 479 -16.85 -25.87 -1.71
CA LEU A 479 -16.58 -24.99 -0.56
C LEU A 479 -16.60 -25.73 0.78
N GLU A 480 -17.42 -26.76 0.93
CA GLU A 480 -17.44 -27.63 2.13
C GLU A 480 -16.12 -28.35 2.40
N GLN A 481 -15.27 -28.51 1.37
CA GLN A 481 -13.95 -29.14 1.50
C GLN A 481 -12.86 -28.15 1.90
N MET A 482 -13.17 -26.85 1.90
CA MET A 482 -12.22 -25.78 2.16
C MET A 482 -12.28 -25.32 3.62
N THR A 483 -11.23 -24.63 4.08
CA THR A 483 -11.30 -23.97 5.39
C THR A 483 -12.17 -22.73 5.27
N CYS A 484 -13.18 -22.59 6.12
CA CYS A 484 -14.09 -21.44 6.11
C CYS A 484 -13.89 -20.55 7.34
N GLN A 485 -13.92 -19.25 7.11
CA GLN A 485 -14.07 -18.23 8.13
C GLN A 485 -15.31 -17.39 7.87
N THR A 486 -16.24 -17.39 8.82
CA THR A 486 -17.50 -16.63 8.73
C THR A 486 -17.48 -15.38 9.61
N ALA A 487 -18.10 -14.31 9.14
CA ALA A 487 -18.40 -13.12 9.91
C ALA A 487 -19.72 -12.49 9.47
N ASN A 488 -20.33 -11.71 10.36
CA ASN A 488 -21.57 -11.00 10.07
C ASN A 488 -21.31 -9.50 9.96
N LEU A 489 -21.71 -8.92 8.83
CA LEU A 489 -21.89 -7.48 8.63
C LEU A 489 -23.40 -7.21 8.47
N ALA A 490 -23.80 -6.32 7.58
CA ALA A 490 -25.20 -6.23 7.14
C ALA A 490 -25.66 -7.50 6.38
N TYR A 491 -24.70 -8.34 5.98
CA TYR A 491 -24.86 -9.63 5.33
C TYR A 491 -23.79 -10.60 5.86
N THR A 492 -24.02 -11.90 5.68
CA THR A 492 -23.02 -12.93 5.97
C THR A 492 -21.83 -12.78 5.03
N VAL A 493 -20.62 -12.81 5.59
CA VAL A 493 -19.35 -12.81 4.88
C VAL A 493 -18.65 -14.11 5.18
N GLU A 494 -18.32 -14.88 4.15
CA GLU A 494 -17.57 -16.12 4.30
C GLU A 494 -16.31 -16.08 3.43
N PHE A 495 -15.18 -16.39 4.04
CA PHE A 495 -13.91 -16.58 3.36
C PHE A 495 -13.60 -18.06 3.34
N TYR A 496 -13.62 -18.68 2.17
CA TYR A 496 -13.14 -20.04 2.00
C TYR A 496 -11.73 -20.00 1.43
N TYR A 497 -10.85 -20.85 1.94
CA TYR A 497 -9.48 -20.94 1.45
C TYR A 497 -8.90 -22.34 1.60
N ASP A 498 -8.05 -22.70 0.66
CA ASP A 498 -7.19 -23.87 0.68
C ASP A 498 -5.76 -23.48 0.25
N THR A 499 -4.99 -24.42 -0.31
CA THR A 499 -3.59 -24.19 -0.70
C THR A 499 -3.41 -23.26 -1.91
N ASP A 500 -4.38 -23.23 -2.83
CA ASP A 500 -4.25 -22.52 -4.11
C ASP A 500 -5.45 -21.62 -4.44
N THR A 501 -6.53 -21.70 -3.66
CA THR A 501 -7.79 -21.03 -3.95
C THR A 501 -8.26 -20.24 -2.73
N ASN A 502 -8.66 -18.98 -2.95
CA ASN A 502 -9.41 -18.19 -1.96
C ASN A 502 -10.75 -17.76 -2.57
N VAL A 503 -11.83 -17.86 -1.82
CA VAL A 503 -13.18 -17.52 -2.26
C VAL A 503 -13.83 -16.56 -1.26
N LEU A 504 -14.44 -15.51 -1.78
CA LEU A 504 -15.28 -14.60 -1.02
C LEU A 504 -16.75 -14.85 -1.35
N VAL A 505 -17.54 -15.19 -0.34
CA VAL A 505 -18.99 -15.29 -0.43
C VAL A 505 -19.61 -14.17 0.39
N LEU A 506 -20.49 -13.39 -0.23
CA LEU A 506 -21.29 -12.35 0.41
C LEU A 506 -22.77 -12.69 0.28
N GLY A 507 -23.43 -12.99 1.41
CA GLY A 507 -24.80 -13.49 1.42
C GLY A 507 -24.88 -14.84 0.70
N THR A 508 -25.64 -14.90 -0.40
CA THR A 508 -25.84 -16.11 -1.22
C THR A 508 -25.08 -16.05 -2.55
N ARG A 509 -24.07 -15.18 -2.66
CA ARG A 509 -23.30 -15.00 -3.90
C ARG A 509 -21.80 -15.13 -3.68
N ILE A 510 -21.16 -15.89 -4.54
CA ILE A 510 -19.72 -15.97 -4.68
C ILE A 510 -19.28 -14.76 -5.51
N GLU A 511 -18.59 -13.83 -4.85
CA GLU A 511 -18.21 -12.54 -5.43
C GLU A 511 -16.81 -12.55 -6.02
N ILE A 512 -15.90 -13.30 -5.40
CA ILE A 512 -14.50 -13.39 -5.81
C ILE A 512 -14.04 -14.83 -5.68
N VAL A 513 -13.31 -15.30 -6.70
CA VAL A 513 -12.46 -16.49 -6.61
C VAL A 513 -11.05 -16.08 -7.03
N GLU A 514 -10.08 -16.23 -6.14
CA GLU A 514 -8.65 -16.10 -6.44
C GLU A 514 -8.04 -17.48 -6.60
N SER A 515 -7.32 -17.70 -7.70
CA SER A 515 -6.55 -18.90 -7.97
C SER A 515 -5.06 -18.55 -8.11
N ILE A 516 -4.23 -19.20 -7.30
CA ILE A 516 -2.77 -19.08 -7.31
C ILE A 516 -2.22 -20.03 -8.38
N LEU A 517 -1.41 -19.50 -9.30
CA LEU A 517 -0.87 -20.28 -10.41
C LEU A 517 0.47 -20.91 -10.02
N SER A 518 0.56 -22.24 -10.11
CA SER A 518 1.79 -23.00 -9.88
C SER A 518 1.93 -24.09 -10.95
N PRO A 519 2.87 -23.96 -11.92
CA PRO A 519 3.81 -22.84 -12.09
C PRO A 519 3.15 -21.54 -12.59
N PRO A 520 3.79 -20.37 -12.39
CA PRO A 520 3.30 -19.10 -12.92
C PRO A 520 3.52 -19.00 -14.44
N TYR A 521 2.68 -18.21 -15.12
CA TYR A 521 2.77 -18.01 -16.58
C TYR A 521 3.60 -16.78 -16.93
N LEU A 522 4.26 -16.77 -18.09
CA LEU A 522 4.89 -15.54 -18.59
C LEU A 522 3.82 -14.57 -19.09
N ASN A 523 3.87 -13.32 -18.60
CA ASN A 523 2.94 -12.27 -19.01
C ASN A 523 2.96 -12.06 -20.54
N ALA A 524 4.15 -12.00 -21.14
CA ALA A 524 4.31 -11.78 -22.57
C ALA A 524 3.60 -12.85 -23.43
N ASP A 525 3.52 -14.09 -22.96
CA ASP A 525 2.91 -15.19 -23.69
C ASP A 525 1.39 -15.18 -23.60
N VAL A 526 0.87 -14.74 -22.46
CA VAL A 526 -0.56 -14.77 -22.14
C VAL A 526 -1.23 -13.46 -22.57
N LEU A 527 -0.68 -12.30 -22.18
CA LEU A 527 -1.32 -11.00 -22.39
C LEU A 527 -1.23 -10.44 -23.81
N LYS A 528 -0.39 -11.02 -24.69
CA LYS A 528 -0.34 -10.61 -26.11
C LYS A 528 -1.67 -10.85 -26.85
N ASN A 529 -2.48 -11.79 -26.36
CA ASN A 529 -3.75 -12.17 -26.97
C ASN A 529 -4.95 -11.43 -26.35
N TYR A 530 -4.74 -10.57 -25.35
CA TYR A 530 -5.83 -9.89 -24.66
C TYR A 530 -5.92 -8.42 -25.04
N SER A 531 -7.14 -7.88 -24.89
CA SER A 531 -7.38 -6.45 -24.97
C SER A 531 -6.57 -5.71 -23.90
N LYS A 532 -6.53 -4.38 -23.98
CA LYS A 532 -5.87 -3.60 -22.94
C LYS A 532 -6.62 -3.74 -21.61
N PRO A 533 -5.91 -3.84 -20.48
CA PRO A 533 -6.56 -3.87 -19.18
C PRO A 533 -7.38 -2.61 -18.98
N LEU A 534 -8.56 -2.80 -18.41
CA LEU A 534 -9.48 -1.77 -17.99
C LEU A 534 -8.88 -0.88 -16.89
N ARG A 535 -8.08 -1.49 -16.01
CA ARG A 535 -7.34 -0.81 -14.95
C ARG A 535 -6.02 -1.51 -14.70
N ILE A 536 -4.99 -0.73 -14.40
CA ILE A 536 -3.71 -1.23 -13.90
C ILE A 536 -3.52 -0.66 -12.51
N VAL A 537 -3.38 -1.53 -11.52
CA VAL A 537 -3.12 -1.16 -10.13
C VAL A 537 -1.76 -1.71 -9.72
N LYS A 538 -0.95 -0.90 -9.04
CA LYS A 538 0.34 -1.34 -8.48
C LYS A 538 0.25 -1.31 -6.97
N SER A 539 0.47 -2.44 -6.32
CA SER A 539 0.52 -2.54 -4.87
C SER A 539 1.87 -2.07 -4.33
N VAL A 540 1.92 -1.82 -3.01
CA VAL A 540 3.17 -1.56 -2.28
C VAL A 540 4.15 -2.74 -2.31
N SER A 541 3.67 -3.97 -2.55
CA SER A 541 4.52 -5.15 -2.71
C SER A 541 5.21 -5.22 -4.07
N GLY A 542 4.89 -4.31 -4.99
CA GLY A 542 5.41 -4.30 -6.36
C GLY A 542 4.59 -5.13 -7.36
N ILE A 543 3.55 -5.81 -6.88
CA ILE A 543 2.63 -6.59 -7.71
C ILE A 543 1.78 -5.63 -8.54
N GLN A 544 1.71 -5.88 -9.85
CA GLN A 544 0.83 -5.17 -10.76
C GLN A 544 -0.42 -6.00 -11.04
N THR A 545 -1.58 -5.53 -10.65
CA THR A 545 -2.87 -6.13 -11.00
C THR A 545 -3.41 -5.49 -12.27
N ASN A 546 -3.53 -6.29 -13.33
CA ASN A 546 -4.22 -5.91 -14.56
C ASN A 546 -5.67 -6.39 -14.48
N VAL A 547 -6.62 -5.47 -14.49
CA VAL A 547 -8.06 -5.73 -14.35
C VAL A 547 -8.71 -5.72 -15.74
N TYR A 548 -9.53 -6.71 -16.04
CA TYR A 548 -10.32 -6.85 -17.27
C TYR A 548 -11.82 -6.86 -16.93
N GLU A 549 -12.70 -7.35 -17.81
CA GLU A 549 -14.14 -7.26 -17.57
C GLU A 549 -14.64 -8.24 -16.49
N HIS A 550 -14.13 -9.48 -16.50
CA HIS A 550 -14.58 -10.58 -15.62
C HIS A 550 -13.45 -11.24 -14.82
N ILE A 551 -12.25 -10.65 -14.91
CA ILE A 551 -11.04 -11.27 -14.43
C ILE A 551 -9.98 -10.20 -14.18
N ALA A 552 -9.15 -10.41 -13.18
CA ALA A 552 -7.90 -9.67 -13.01
C ALA A 552 -6.74 -10.64 -12.85
N VAL A 553 -5.55 -10.21 -13.25
CA VAL A 553 -4.33 -11.00 -13.12
C VAL A 553 -3.29 -10.22 -12.36
N ASP A 554 -2.66 -10.87 -11.38
CA ASP A 554 -1.50 -10.32 -10.70
C ASP A 554 -0.24 -10.69 -11.46
N ILE A 555 0.53 -9.67 -11.81
CA ILE A 555 1.80 -9.77 -12.51
C ILE A 555 2.89 -9.41 -11.51
N ASP A 556 3.79 -10.34 -11.31
CA ASP A 556 4.98 -10.19 -10.50
C ASP A 556 6.22 -10.56 -11.34
N HIS A 557 7.16 -9.62 -11.47
CA HIS A 557 8.37 -9.80 -12.29
C HIS A 557 8.12 -10.34 -13.71
N GLY A 558 7.07 -9.84 -14.38
CA GLY A 558 6.70 -10.27 -15.73
C GLY A 558 6.05 -11.65 -15.79
N LYS A 559 5.67 -12.24 -14.65
CA LYS A 559 4.94 -13.50 -14.57
C LYS A 559 3.57 -13.30 -13.96
N ILE A 560 2.56 -13.96 -14.50
CA ILE A 560 1.22 -14.03 -13.92
C ILE A 560 1.25 -15.08 -12.80
N THR A 561 1.05 -14.64 -11.56
CA THR A 561 1.13 -15.49 -10.36
C THR A 561 -0.23 -15.80 -9.76
N LYS A 562 -1.24 -14.98 -10.05
CA LYS A 562 -2.60 -15.18 -9.56
C LYS A 562 -3.63 -14.69 -10.58
N VAL A 563 -4.76 -15.38 -10.62
CA VAL A 563 -5.96 -14.98 -11.34
C VAL A 563 -7.09 -14.73 -10.35
N LEU A 564 -7.82 -13.65 -10.55
CA LEU A 564 -8.99 -13.23 -9.79
C LEU A 564 -10.20 -13.27 -10.73
N PHE A 565 -11.25 -14.01 -10.39
CA PHE A 565 -12.52 -14.07 -11.13
C PHE A 565 -13.62 -13.34 -10.35
N TYR A 566 -14.50 -12.59 -11.02
CA TYR A 566 -15.55 -11.77 -10.38
C TYR A 566 -16.71 -11.35 -11.30
#